data_AF-A0AAJ2FFF7-F1
#
_entry.id   AF-A0AAJ2FFF7-F1
#
_cell.length_a   1.000
_cell.length_b   1.000
_cell.length_c   1.000
_cell.angle_alpha   90.00
_cell.angle_beta   90.00
_cell.angle_gamma   90.00
#
_symmetry.space_group_name_H-M   'P 1'
#
loop_
_entity.id
_entity.type
_entity.pdbx_description
1 polymer ?
#
loop_
_entity_poly.entity_id
_entity_poly.type
_entity_poly.pdbx_seq_one_letter_code
_entity_poly.pdbx_strand_id
1 'polypeptide(L)'
;MALLSACGDAGSANDGGLLDTATLVEQLPPEVRGSVTSYERDLLNAAASYKAEFGHWPVSFADVASVAGAREVAVNVLADGIGEQVPFSSRETAEKAANAIIGAAERRILDQMKAQDARN
;
A
#
# COMPACT_ATOMS: atom_id res chain seq x y z
N MET A 1 -29.94 15.14 -29.42
CA MET A 1 -30.51 16.13 -28.48
C MET A 1 -31.57 15.43 -27.65
N ALA A 2 -31.60 15.71 -26.34
CA ALA A 2 -32.39 15.09 -25.25
C ALA A 2 -31.82 13.77 -24.68
N LEU A 3 -31.68 13.54 -23.37
CA LEU A 3 -31.61 14.32 -22.11
C LEU A 3 -31.30 13.24 -21.04
N LEU A 4 -30.17 13.32 -20.33
CA LEU A 4 -30.11 13.49 -18.88
C LEU A 4 -31.17 12.71 -18.06
N SER A 5 -30.75 11.65 -17.36
CA SER A 5 -31.03 11.38 -15.92
C SER A 5 -31.01 9.88 -15.58
N ALA A 6 -29.96 9.46 -14.89
CA ALA A 6 -30.02 8.58 -13.71
C ALA A 6 -28.63 8.50 -13.08
N CYS A 7 -28.11 9.68 -12.70
CA CYS A 7 -27.14 9.80 -11.62
C CYS A 7 -27.95 9.61 -10.34
N GLY A 8 -27.77 8.48 -9.66
CA GLY A 8 -28.64 8.11 -8.55
C GLY A 8 -28.32 6.75 -7.96
N ASP A 9 -27.05 6.54 -7.59
CA ASP A 9 -26.73 5.63 -6.47
C ASP A 9 -25.76 6.37 -5.54
N ALA A 10 -26.34 7.31 -4.79
CA ALA A 10 -25.76 7.84 -3.57
C ALA A 10 -26.23 6.91 -2.45
N GLY A 11 -25.44 5.87 -2.19
CA GLY A 11 -25.86 4.78 -1.30
C GLY A 11 -24.72 3.93 -0.74
N SER A 12 -23.50 4.43 -0.64
CA SER A 12 -22.51 3.84 0.27
C SER A 12 -21.70 4.94 0.95
N ALA A 13 -22.36 5.56 1.93
CA ALA A 13 -21.69 6.17 3.07
C ALA A 13 -21.01 5.04 3.87
N ASN A 14 -19.89 4.51 3.36
CA ASN A 14 -18.85 4.01 4.22
C ASN A 14 -18.09 5.24 4.73
N ASP A 15 -17.72 5.25 6.00
CA ASP A 15 -16.89 6.25 6.70
C ASP A 15 -15.50 6.49 6.03
N GLY A 16 -15.51 7.01 4.81
CA GLY A 16 -14.44 6.84 3.84
C GLY A 16 -14.41 7.96 2.82
N GLY A 17 -14.38 9.22 3.29
CA GLY A 17 -13.77 10.32 2.53
C GLY A 17 -12.24 10.18 2.40
N LEU A 18 -11.69 9.00 2.71
CA LEU A 18 -10.31 8.64 2.54
C LEU A 18 -10.07 8.43 1.05
N LEU A 19 -9.48 9.45 0.42
CA LEU A 19 -8.51 9.34 -0.66
C LEU A 19 -8.46 7.96 -1.34
N ASP A 20 -8.90 7.87 -2.59
CA ASP A 20 -8.72 6.66 -3.39
C ASP A 20 -7.22 6.37 -3.53
N THR A 21 -6.73 5.47 -2.68
CA THR A 21 -5.31 5.13 -2.57
C THR A 21 -4.74 4.55 -3.85
N ALA A 22 -5.57 3.90 -4.68
CA ALA A 22 -5.11 3.36 -5.97
C ALA A 22 -4.82 4.51 -6.95
N THR A 23 -5.77 5.44 -7.08
CA THR A 23 -5.61 6.64 -7.90
C THR A 23 -4.47 7.54 -7.39
N LEU A 24 -4.30 7.65 -6.07
CA LEU A 24 -3.17 8.39 -5.49
C LEU A 24 -1.82 7.81 -5.92
N VAL A 25 -1.63 6.50 -5.81
CA VAL A 25 -0.36 5.85 -6.17
C VAL A 25 0.00 6.11 -7.63
N GLU A 26 -0.97 6.15 -8.55
CA GLU A 26 -0.74 6.47 -9.95
C GLU A 26 -0.33 7.92 -10.19
N GLN A 27 -0.84 8.85 -9.39
CA GLN A 27 -0.54 10.28 -9.47
C GLN A 27 0.76 10.66 -8.75
N LEU A 28 1.35 9.76 -7.95
CA LEU A 28 2.59 10.04 -7.24
C LEU A 28 3.80 10.19 -8.19
N PRO A 29 4.75 11.07 -7.84
CA PRO A 29 6.00 11.22 -8.59
C PRO A 29 6.72 9.88 -8.79
N PRO A 30 7.45 9.67 -9.91
CA PRO A 30 8.20 8.45 -10.17
C PRO A 30 9.15 8.05 -9.03
N GLU A 31 9.72 9.02 -8.33
CA GLU A 31 10.64 8.83 -7.21
C GLU A 31 9.92 8.19 -6.01
N VAL A 32 8.71 8.68 -5.72
CA VAL A 32 7.85 8.16 -4.64
C VAL A 32 7.32 6.76 -5.01
N ARG A 33 6.96 6.52 -6.27
CA ARG A 33 6.62 5.17 -6.73
C ARG A 33 7.83 4.22 -6.70
N GLY A 34 9.03 4.74 -6.93
CA GLY A 34 10.28 4.01 -6.83
C GLY A 34 10.57 3.50 -5.42
N SER A 35 10.25 4.28 -4.39
CA SER A 35 10.41 3.86 -2.98
C SER A 35 9.49 2.70 -2.63
N VAL A 36 8.23 2.72 -3.08
CA VAL A 36 7.30 1.59 -2.93
C VAL A 36 7.85 0.35 -3.63
N THR A 37 8.30 0.49 -4.89
CA THR A 37 8.89 -0.63 -5.65
C THR A 37 10.12 -1.22 -4.95
N SER A 38 10.96 -0.39 -4.36
CA SER A 38 12.12 -0.85 -3.57
C SER A 38 11.66 -1.62 -2.33
N TYR A 39 10.70 -1.07 -1.59
CA TYR A 39 10.14 -1.72 -0.41
C TYR A 39 9.48 -3.07 -0.76
N GLU A 40 8.77 -3.17 -1.88
CA GLU A 40 8.21 -4.43 -2.37
C GLU A 40 9.28 -5.50 -2.61
N ARG A 41 10.47 -5.13 -3.11
CA ARG A 41 11.61 -6.06 -3.25
C ARG A 41 12.15 -6.49 -1.90
N ASP A 42 12.22 -5.59 -0.94
CA ASP A 42 12.65 -5.92 0.43
C ASP A 42 11.68 -6.90 1.10
N LEU A 43 10.36 -6.72 0.89
CA LEU A 43 9.32 -7.64 1.35
C LEU A 43 9.48 -9.04 0.74
N LEU A 44 9.71 -9.13 -0.57
CA LEU A 44 9.93 -10.40 -1.26
C LEU A 44 11.14 -11.15 -0.68
N ASN A 45 12.26 -10.44 -0.51
CA ASN A 45 13.47 -11.01 0.06
C ASN A 45 13.25 -11.45 1.50
N ALA A 46 12.62 -10.61 2.32
CA ALA A 46 12.39 -10.90 3.73
C ALA A 46 11.45 -12.10 3.93
N ALA A 47 10.37 -12.20 3.15
CA ALA A 47 9.48 -13.36 3.19
C ALA A 47 10.19 -14.65 2.73
N ALA A 48 11.03 -14.58 1.70
CA ALA A 48 11.81 -15.72 1.23
C ALA A 48 12.82 -16.19 2.29
N SER A 49 13.54 -15.25 2.92
CA SER A 49 14.45 -15.55 4.04
C SER A 49 13.71 -16.14 5.23
N TYR A 50 12.57 -15.56 5.61
CA TYR A 50 11.74 -16.07 6.70
C TYR A 50 11.30 -17.52 6.44
N LYS A 51 10.82 -17.80 5.22
CA LYS A 51 10.44 -19.16 4.85
C LYS A 51 11.63 -20.12 4.88
N ALA A 52 12.80 -19.70 4.42
CA ALA A 52 14.01 -20.53 4.44
C ALA A 52 14.46 -20.85 5.88
N GLU A 53 14.27 -19.92 6.81
CA GLU A 53 14.65 -20.07 8.22
C GLU A 53 13.64 -20.88 9.03
N PHE A 54 12.34 -20.59 8.88
CA PHE A 54 11.28 -21.15 9.74
C PHE A 54 10.45 -22.26 9.07
N GLY A 55 10.63 -22.49 7.77
CA GLY A 55 9.90 -23.51 7.01
C GLY A 55 8.44 -23.17 6.69
N HIS A 56 7.96 -21.99 7.09
CA HIS A 56 6.62 -21.49 6.80
C HIS A 56 6.65 -20.00 6.44
N TRP A 57 5.61 -19.53 5.75
CA TRP A 57 5.44 -18.10 5.47
C TRP A 57 5.12 -17.32 6.75
N PRO A 58 5.53 -16.04 6.84
CA PRO A 58 5.08 -15.19 7.94
C PRO A 58 3.57 -14.98 7.89
N VAL A 59 2.96 -14.74 9.05
CA VAL A 59 1.54 -14.35 9.14
C VAL A 59 1.36 -12.93 8.60
N SER A 60 2.28 -12.04 8.95
CA SER A 60 2.36 -10.66 8.48
C SER A 60 3.82 -10.18 8.49
N PHE A 61 4.09 -9.05 7.82
CA PHE A 61 5.40 -8.41 7.87
C PHE A 61 5.65 -7.57 9.13
N ALA A 62 4.64 -7.41 10.01
CA ALA A 62 4.79 -6.65 11.25
C ALA A 62 5.82 -7.25 12.20
N ASP A 63 5.97 -8.59 12.16
CA ASP A 63 6.91 -9.33 13.02
C ASP A 63 8.28 -9.56 12.33
N VAL A 64 8.45 -9.05 11.11
CA VAL A 64 9.67 -9.24 10.32
C VAL A 64 10.58 -8.03 10.52
N ALA A 65 11.47 -8.11 11.51
CA ALA A 65 12.32 -6.99 11.93
C ALA A 65 13.17 -6.38 10.79
N SER A 66 13.57 -7.19 9.80
CA SER A 66 14.38 -6.74 8.66
C SER A 66 13.67 -5.70 7.77
N VAL A 67 12.34 -5.65 7.77
CA VAL A 67 11.57 -4.70 6.93
C VAL A 67 10.97 -3.55 7.73
N ALA A 68 11.04 -3.55 9.06
CA ALA A 68 10.43 -2.51 9.90
C ALA A 68 10.98 -1.10 9.59
N GLY A 69 12.31 -0.96 9.44
CA GLY A 69 12.92 0.32 9.08
C GLY A 69 12.59 0.74 7.63
N ALA A 70 12.59 -0.21 6.70
CA ALA A 70 12.23 0.06 5.31
C ALA A 70 10.75 0.50 5.17
N ARG A 71 9.87 -0.08 6.00
CA ARG A 71 8.46 0.28 6.09
C ARG A 71 8.28 1.73 6.52
N GLU A 72 8.96 2.13 7.59
CA GLU A 72 8.90 3.50 8.11
C GLU A 72 9.34 4.51 7.05
N VAL A 73 10.45 4.24 6.36
CA VAL A 73 10.93 5.08 5.26
C VAL A 73 9.90 5.14 4.13
N ALA A 74 9.35 4.01 3.70
CA ALA A 74 8.35 3.97 2.63
C ALA A 74 7.07 4.73 2.99
N VAL A 75 6.59 4.60 4.23
CA VAL A 75 5.42 5.35 4.73
C VAL A 75 5.70 6.86 4.74
N ASN A 76 6.86 7.28 5.23
CA ASN A 76 7.21 8.71 5.27
C ASN A 76 7.31 9.32 3.87
N VAL A 77 7.99 8.63 2.94
CA VAL A 77 8.13 9.09 1.55
C VAL A 77 6.77 9.16 0.84
N LEU A 78 5.89 8.17 1.08
CA LEU A 78 4.52 8.21 0.57
C LEU A 78 3.70 9.35 1.18
N ALA A 79 3.80 9.57 2.49
CA ALA A 79 3.07 10.64 3.17
C ALA A 79 3.53 12.02 2.67
N ASP A 80 4.83 12.21 2.42
CA ASP A 80 5.37 13.41 1.79
C ASP A 80 4.77 13.61 0.39
N GLY A 81 4.85 12.59 -0.46
CA GLY A 81 4.33 12.66 -1.82
C GLY A 81 2.80 12.86 -1.89
N ILE A 82 2.04 12.27 -0.98
CA ILE A 82 0.58 12.47 -0.89
C ILE A 82 0.28 13.90 -0.42
N GLY A 83 1.02 14.41 0.56
CA GLY A 83 0.86 15.78 1.06
C GLY A 83 1.15 16.84 -0.01
N GLU A 84 2.12 16.57 -0.90
CA GLU A 84 2.41 17.43 -2.05
C GLU A 84 1.30 17.43 -3.11
N GLN A 85 0.61 16.29 -3.31
CA GLN A 85 -0.45 16.16 -4.30
C GLN A 85 -1.84 16.58 -3.80
N VAL A 86 -2.09 16.47 -2.50
CA VAL A 86 -3.38 16.77 -1.88
C VAL A 86 -3.26 18.05 -1.06
N PRO A 87 -3.53 19.23 -1.66
CA PRO A 87 -3.49 20.50 -0.94
C PRO A 87 -4.48 20.47 0.22
N PHE A 88 -4.09 21.05 1.36
CA PHE A 88 -4.85 21.09 2.62
C PHE A 88 -5.03 19.75 3.35
N SER A 89 -4.44 18.65 2.88
CA SER A 89 -4.39 17.42 3.69
C SER A 89 -3.48 17.60 4.90
N SER A 90 -3.92 17.10 6.07
CA SER A 90 -3.05 17.07 7.25
C SER A 90 -1.99 15.97 7.09
N ARG A 91 -0.82 16.16 7.72
CA ARG A 91 0.22 15.12 7.78
C ARG A 91 -0.33 13.78 8.24
N GLU A 92 -1.16 13.79 9.27
CA GLU A 92 -1.84 12.60 9.81
C GLU A 92 -2.71 11.90 8.74
N THR A 93 -3.40 12.65 7.90
CA THR A 93 -4.23 12.08 6.81
C THR A 93 -3.34 11.44 5.75
N ALA A 94 -2.25 12.09 5.37
CA ALA A 94 -1.29 11.56 4.41
C ALA A 94 -0.59 10.29 4.93
N GLU A 95 -0.21 10.28 6.21
CA GLU A 95 0.36 9.09 6.88
C GLU A 95 -0.65 7.94 6.99
N LYS A 96 -1.93 8.23 7.29
CA LYS A 96 -3.00 7.22 7.27
C LYS A 96 -3.16 6.60 5.87
N ALA A 97 -3.16 7.42 4.83
CA ALA A 97 -3.24 6.96 3.45
C ALA A 97 -2.00 6.14 3.05
N ALA A 98 -0.80 6.61 3.40
CA ALA A 98 0.46 5.90 3.17
C ALA A 98 0.50 4.54 3.87
N ASN A 99 0.06 4.47 5.14
CA ASN A 99 -0.05 3.21 5.87
C ASN A 99 -1.06 2.24 5.22
N ALA A 100 -2.19 2.74 4.72
CA ALA A 100 -3.17 1.92 4.01
C ALA A 100 -2.60 1.35 2.71
N ILE A 101 -1.87 2.16 1.93
CA ILE A 101 -1.18 1.73 0.70
C ILE A 101 -0.16 0.63 1.01
N ILE A 102 0.73 0.89 1.98
CA ILE A 102 1.79 -0.04 2.37
C ILE A 102 1.20 -1.35 2.91
N GLY A 103 0.20 -1.27 3.79
CA GLY A 103 -0.46 -2.46 4.34
C GLY A 103 -1.26 -3.27 3.30
N ALA A 104 -1.74 -2.64 2.23
CA ALA A 104 -2.34 -3.34 1.10
C ALA A 104 -1.27 -4.04 0.23
N ALA A 105 -0.15 -3.36 -0.03
CA ALA A 105 0.98 -3.94 -0.77
C ALA A 105 1.60 -5.15 -0.05
N GLU A 106 1.81 -5.04 1.26
CA GLU A 106 2.31 -6.11 2.13
C GLU A 106 1.44 -7.37 2.05
N ARG A 107 0.12 -7.22 2.22
CA ARG A 107 -0.83 -8.34 2.10
C ARG A 107 -0.81 -8.95 0.71
N ARG A 108 -0.89 -8.11 -0.34
CA ARG A 108 -0.87 -8.56 -1.73
C ARG A 108 0.37 -9.40 -2.03
N ILE A 109 1.56 -8.95 -1.61
CA ILE A 109 2.82 -9.68 -1.85
C ILE A 109 2.82 -11.01 -1.11
N LEU A 110 2.45 -11.01 0.17
CA LEU A 110 2.43 -12.24 0.96
C LEU A 110 1.45 -13.27 0.37
N ASP A 111 0.28 -12.83 -0.08
CA ASP A 111 -0.72 -13.68 -0.73
C ASP A 111 -0.21 -14.23 -2.06
N GLN A 112 0.46 -13.39 -2.88
CA GLN A 112 1.08 -13.82 -4.13
C GLN A 112 2.16 -14.88 -3.91
N MET A 113 3.01 -14.71 -2.90
CA MET A 113 4.06 -15.69 -2.58
C MET A 113 3.47 -17.02 -2.10
N LYS A 114 2.47 -16.98 -1.20
CA LYS A 114 1.75 -18.18 -0.75
C LYS A 114 1.05 -18.89 -1.90
N ALA A 115 0.42 -18.14 -2.81
CA ALA A 115 -0.25 -18.70 -3.98
C ALA A 115 0.72 -19.28 -5.01
N GLN A 116 1.89 -18.66 -5.21
CA GLN A 116 2.94 -19.17 -6.08
C GLN A 116 3.53 -20.47 -5.53
N ASP A 117 3.72 -20.53 -4.21
CA ASP A 117 4.23 -21.70 -3.52
C ASP A 117 3.27 -22.89 -3.58
N ALA A 118 1.97 -22.66 -3.37
CA ALA A 118 0.95 -23.71 -3.48
C ALA A 118 0.81 -24.30 -4.90
N ARG A 119 1.40 -23.65 -5.91
CA ARG A 119 1.39 -24.10 -7.31
C ARG A 119 2.68 -24.85 -7.70
N ASN A 120 3.71 -24.81 -6.87
CA ASN A 120 4.99 -25.49 -7.07
C ASN A 120 5.06 -26.77 -6.23
#